data_AF-A0A1D9PWY3-F1
#
_entry.id   AF-A0A1D9PWY3-F1
#
_cell.length_a   1.000
_cell.length_b   1.000
_cell.length_c   1.000
_cell.angle_alpha   90.00
_cell.angle_beta   90.00
_cell.angle_gamma   90.00
#
_symmetry.space_group_name_H-M   'P 1'
#
loop_
_entity.id
_entity.type
_entity.pdbx_description
1 polymer ?
#
loop_
_entity_poly.entity_id
_entity_poly.type
_entity_poly.pdbx_seq_one_letter_code
_entity_poly.pdbx_strand_id
1 'polypeptide(L)' 'MYGPTEISLVATSMELLYRDENIISAGAGYTLPNYTVYIVDEQMRLVPPGVLGEIYVGGAGVAIGYLNNATFNSGTIRT' A
#
# COMPACT_ATOMS: atom_id res chain seq x y z
N MET A 1 -4.57 5.58 8.05
CA MET A 1 -4.54 5.81 6.59
C MET A 1 -3.14 5.50 6.11
N TYR A 2 -3.00 4.92 4.92
CA TYR A 2 -1.69 4.63 4.34
C TYR A 2 -1.71 4.79 2.81
N GLY A 3 -0.65 5.41 2.30
CA GLY A 3 -0.35 5.58 0.88
C GLY A 3 1.05 6.19 0.75
N PRO A 4 1.96 5.60 -0.04
CA PRO A 4 3.24 6.24 -0.35
C PRO A 4 3.03 7.41 -1.34
N THR A 5 4.04 8.26 -1.55
CA THR A 5 3.96 9.43 -2.45
C THR A 5 3.75 9.06 -3.93
N GLU A 6 4.09 7.83 -4.26
CA GLU A 6 3.94 7.14 -5.54
C GLU A 6 2.48 6.74 -5.79
N ILE A 7 1.62 6.91 -4.78
CA ILE A 7 0.18 6.88 -4.89
C ILE A 7 -0.35 8.30 -4.67
N SER A 8 -1.44 8.65 -5.34
CA SER A 8 -2.15 9.91 -5.17
C SER A 8 -2.79 10.02 -3.77
N LEU A 9 -1.95 10.32 -2.78
CA LEU A 9 -2.24 10.48 -1.35
C LEU A 9 -2.44 9.16 -0.60
N VAL A 10 -3.55 8.47 -0.81
CA VAL A 10 -4.01 7.39 0.08
C VAL A 10 -4.58 6.25 -0.73
N ALA A 11 -4.15 5.03 -0.40
CA ALA A 11 -4.71 3.80 -0.94
C ALA A 11 -5.60 3.07 0.06
N THR A 12 -5.34 3.25 1.36
CA THR A 12 -6.07 2.57 2.44
C THR A 12 -6.46 3.52 3.56
N SER A 13 -7.65 3.33 4.11
CA SER A 13 -8.13 4.09 5.26
C SER A 13 -8.85 3.18 6.26
N MET A 14 -8.82 3.61 7.51
CA MET A 14 -9.58 2.99 8.58
C MET A 14 -10.13 4.12 9.44
N GLU A 15 -11.40 4.02 9.74
CA GLU A 15 -12.05 4.90 10.71
C GLU A 15 -11.87 4.29 12.11
N LEU A 16 -11.37 5.11 13.03
CA LEU A 16 -11.25 4.73 14.44
C LEU A 16 -12.34 5.48 15.21
N LEU A 17 -13.41 4.76 15.56
CA LEU A 17 -14.55 5.32 16.30
C LEU A 17 -14.22 5.61 17.77
N TYR A 18 -13.27 4.87 18.33
CA TYR A 18 -12.73 5.07 19.68
C TYR A 18 -11.24 4.76 19.67
N ARG A 19 -10.45 5.60 20.34
CA ARG A 19 -9.02 5.36 20.54
C ARG A 19 -8.86 4.56 21.83
N ASP A 20 -8.71 3.25 21.71
CA ASP A 20 -8.29 2.41 22.82
C ASP A 20 -6.79 2.67 23.09
N GLU A 21 -6.48 3.05 24.33
CA GLU A 21 -5.12 3.36 24.80
C GLU A 21 -4.20 2.12 24.73
N ASN A 22 -4.77 0.92 24.70
CA ASN A 22 -4.04 -0.33 24.54
C ASN A 22 -3.66 -0.64 23.07
N ILE A 23 -4.22 0.08 22.10
CA ILE A 23 -3.86 -0.06 20.68
C ILE A 23 -2.58 0.74 20.42
N ILE A 24 -1.45 0.03 20.42
CA ILE A 24 -0.12 0.59 20.15
C ILE A 24 0.10 0.95 18.66
N SER A 25 -0.68 0.36 17.75
CA SER A 25 -0.62 0.66 16.32
C SER A 25 -1.94 0.34 15.62
N ALA A 26 -2.40 1.25 14.77
CA ALA A 26 -3.52 1.04 13.89
C ALA A 26 -3.01 0.47 12.55
N GLY A 27 -3.67 -0.58 12.04
CA GLY A 27 -3.35 -1.15 10.72
C GLY A 27 -3.57 -0.15 9.58
N ALA A 28 -3.09 -0.50 8.38
CA ALA A 28 -3.25 0.33 7.17
C ALA A 28 -4.72 0.59 6.81
N GLY A 29 -5.63 -0.31 7.20
CA GLY A 29 -7.06 -0.20 7.00
C GLY A 29 -7.55 -0.95 5.77
N TYR A 30 -8.69 -0.50 5.24
CA TYR A 30 -9.33 -1.09 4.07
C TYR A 30 -8.93 -0.34 2.80
N THR A 31 -8.91 -1.05 1.67
CA THR A 31 -8.58 -0.48 0.36
C THR A 31 -9.68 0.49 -0.07
N LEU A 32 -9.29 1.69 -0.51
CA LEU A 32 -10.19 2.68 -1.08
C LEU A 32 -10.69 2.26 -2.48
N PRO A 33 -11.85 2.76 -2.94
CA PRO A 33 -12.32 2.50 -4.30
C PRO A 33 -11.27 2.85 -5.37
N ASN A 34 -11.22 2.06 -6.44
CA ASN A 34 -10.28 2.19 -7.56
C ASN A 34 -8.80 1.92 -7.22
N TYR A 35 -8.51 1.43 -6.01
CA TYR A 35 -7.20 0.90 -5.63
C TYR A 35 -7.25 -0.60 -5.44
N THR A 36 -6.09 -1.23 -5.48
CA THR A 36 -5.91 -2.63 -5.08
C THR A 36 -4.68 -2.74 -4.21
N VAL A 37 -4.76 -3.54 -3.15
CA VAL A 37 -3.64 -3.82 -2.25
C VAL A 37 -3.40 -5.32 -2.23
N TYR A 38 -2.16 -5.72 -2.44
CA TYR A 38 -1.71 -7.10 -2.36
C TYR A 38 -0.62 -7.22 -1.31
N ILE A 39 -0.63 -8.32 -0.56
CA ILE A 39 0.49 -8.71 0.30
C ILE A 39 1.07 -9.96 -0.32
N VAL A 40 2.35 -9.91 -0.70
CA VAL A 40 3.01 -10.99 -1.47
C VAL A 40 4.27 -11.49 -0.79
N ASP A 41 4.65 -12.72 -1.11
CA ASP A 41 5.96 -13.28 -0.76
C ASP A 41 7.03 -12.90 -1.80
N GLU A 42 8.26 -13.36 -1.55
CA GLU A 42 9.42 -13.14 -2.44
C GLU A 42 9.25 -13.73 -3.85
N GLN A 43 8.29 -14.65 -4.04
CA GLN A 43 7.96 -15.24 -5.33
C GLN A 43 6.74 -14.59 -6.00
N MET A 44 6.32 -13.41 -5.52
CA MET A 44 5.16 -12.65 -6.02
C MET A 44 3.83 -13.40 -5.88
N ARG A 45 3.70 -14.29 -4.90
CA ARG A 45 2.44 -15.00 -4.60
C ARG A 45 1.73 -14.33 -3.43
N LEU A 46 0.40 -14.32 -3.47
CA LEU A 46 -0.40 -13.79 -2.36
C LEU A 46 -0.13 -14.60 -1.08
N VAL A 47 0.12 -13.89 0.02
CA VAL A 47 0.25 -14.53 1.33
C VAL A 47 -1.12 -14.69 2.00
N PRO A 48 -1.32 -15.74 2.81
CA PRO A 48 -2.53 -15.89 3.62
C PRO A 48 -2.68 -14.77 4.66
N PRO A 49 -3.91 -14.53 5.17
CA PRO A 49 -4.13 -13.59 6.26
C PRO A 49 -3.26 -13.88 7.49
N GLY A 50 -2.65 -12.84 8.05
CA GLY A 50 -1.80 -12.94 9.24
C GLY A 50 -0.34 -13.34 8.96
N VAL A 51 0.01 -13.65 7.71
CA VAL A 51 1.38 -13.94 7.29
C VAL A 51 2.05 -12.65 6.81
N LEU A 52 3.31 -12.45 7.19
CA LEU A 52 4.10 -11.29 6.75
C LEU A 52 4.41 -11.39 5.26
N GLY A 53 4.35 -10.25 4.55
CA GLY A 53 4.76 -10.13 3.15
C GLY A 53 4.95 -8.68 2.75
N GLU A 54 5.42 -8.46 1.52
CA GLU A 54 5.63 -7.13 0.93
C GLU A 54 4.29 -6.57 0.43
N ILE A 55 4.04 -5.29 0.71
CA ILE A 55 2.81 -4.59 0.29
C ILE A 55 2.98 -3.99 -1.11
N TYR A 56 2.04 -4.29 -1.99
CA TYR A 56 1.95 -3.72 -3.33
C TYR A 56 0.63 -2.99 -3.48
N VAL A 57 0.68 -1.79 -4.05
CA VAL A 57 -0.50 -0.97 -4.32
C VAL A 57 -0.64 -0.73 -5.82
N GLY A 58 -1.83 -0.96 -6.35
CA GLY A 58 -2.20 -0.68 -7.74
C GLY A 58 -3.46 0.18 -7.83
N GLY A 59 -3.79 0.62 -9.05
CA GLY A 59 -5.04 1.33 -9.35
C GLY A 59 -4.86 2.76 -9.84
N ALA A 60 -5.92 3.54 -9.77
CA ALA A 60 -6.04 4.83 -10.46
C ALA A 60 -5.07 5.92 -9.97
N GLY A 61 -4.54 5.80 -8.75
CA GLY A 61 -3.63 6.80 -8.17
C GLY A 61 -2.15 6.48 -8.32
N VAL A 62 -1.77 5.39 -8.99
CA VAL A 62 -0.35 5.04 -9.19
C VAL A 62 0.32 6.11 -10.06
N ALA A 63 1.42 6.65 -9.57
CA ALA A 63 2.22 7.62 -10.30
C ALA A 63 2.72 7.05 -11.64
N ILE A 64 2.93 7.93 -12.61
CA ILE A 64 3.54 7.56 -13.90
C ILE A 64 5.01 7.12 -13.77
N GLY A 65 5.61 7.33 -12.59
CA GLY A 65 7.02 7.10 -12.29
C GLY A 65 7.70 8.36 -11.77
N TYR A 66 8.98 8.22 -11.48
CA TYR A 66 9.89 9.31 -11.15
C TYR A 66 10.38 10.02 -12.41
N LEU A 67 10.25 11.34 -12.44
CA LEU A 67 10.69 12.17 -13.56
C LEU A 67 12.20 11.99 -13.82
N ASN A 68 12.58 11.78 -15.08
CA ASN A 68 13.96 11.60 -15.54
C ASN A 68 14.73 10.43 -14.89
N ASN A 69 14.03 9.43 -14.35
CA ASN A 69 14.68 8.32 -13.67
C ASN A 69 14.17 6.95 -14.17
N ALA A 70 14.61 6.57 -15.36
CA ALA A 70 14.18 5.32 -16.01
C ALA A 70 14.48 4.07 -15.18
N THR A 71 15.60 4.07 -14.42
CA THR A 71 16.01 2.94 -13.58
C THR A 71 14.99 2.62 -12.48
N PHE A 72 14.32 3.64 -11.93
CA PHE A 72 13.30 3.47 -10.89
C PHE A 72 11.88 3.36 -11.45
N ASN A 73 11.72 3.52 -12.77
CA ASN A 73 10.44 3.38 -13.47
C ASN A 73 10.29 2.01 -14.14
N SER A 74 11.38 1.25 -14.30
CA SER A 74 11.33 -0.08 -14.90
C SER A 74 10.81 -1.10 -13.89
N GLY A 75 9.50 -1.34 -13.90
CA GLY A 75 8.83 -2.34 -13.06
C GLY A 75 7.98 -1.71 -11.96
N THR A 76 8.18 -2.14 -10.72
CA THR A 76 7.50 -1.59 -9.55
C THR A 76 8.19 -0.30 -9.10
N ILE A 77 7.41 0.76 -8.89
CA ILE A 77 7.89 1.99 -8.27
C ILE A 77 8.09 1.71 -6.77
N ARG A 78 9.33 1.81 -6.29
CA ARG A 78 9.72 1.47 -4.92
C ARG A 78 10.20 2.72 -4.18
N THR A 79 9.73 2.89 -2.94
CA THR A 79 10.22 3.86 -1.96
C THR A 79 11.50 3.39 -1.29
#